data_AF-B8X949-F1
#
_entry.id   AF-B8X949-F1
#
_cell.length_a   1.000
_cell.length_b   1.000
_cell.length_c   1.000
_cell.angle_alpha   90.00
_cell.angle_beta   90.00
_cell.angle_gamma   90.00
#
_symmetry.space_group_name_H-M   'P 1'
#
loop_
_entity.id
_entity.type
_entity.pdbx_description
1 polymer ?
#
loop_
_entity_poly.entity_id
_entity_poly.type
_entity_poly.pdbx_seq_one_letter_code
_entity_poly.pdbx_strand_id
1 'polypeptide(L)'
;VLQGECPLTLAPRASVALTLLDTLPAFAAGSLAWLELAIVQPAATAWAEPEHEVAHQQFMLPTPMAIPAAFNPAAISELPDHWLVCAAGSE
;
A
#
# COMPACT_ATOMS: atom_id res chain seq x y z
N VAL A 1 -3.35 -9.30 -7.77
CA VAL A 1 -4.21 -8.89 -6.65
C VAL A 1 -4.62 -10.15 -5.90
N LEU A 2 -4.46 -10.19 -4.59
CA LEU A 2 -4.92 -11.32 -3.75
C LEU A 2 -6.26 -10.92 -3.13
N GLN A 3 -7.18 -11.88 -3.01
CA GLN A 3 -8.49 -11.68 -2.39
C GLN A 3 -8.90 -12.95 -1.65
N GLY A 4 -9.78 -12.81 -0.68
CA GLY A 4 -10.32 -13.92 0.10
C GLY A 4 -11.47 -13.47 1.00
N GLU A 5 -12.23 -14.43 1.49
CA GLU A 5 -13.38 -14.22 2.36
C GLU A 5 -13.33 -15.19 3.53
N CYS A 6 -13.89 -14.79 4.67
CA CYS A 6 -14.08 -15.68 5.80
C CYS A 6 -15.36 -15.30 6.58
N PRO A 7 -16.05 -16.28 7.19
CA PRO A 7 -17.25 -15.99 7.95
C PRO A 7 -16.92 -15.22 9.24
N LEU A 8 -17.65 -14.13 9.48
CA LEU A 8 -17.54 -13.34 10.71
C LEU A 8 -18.55 -13.83 11.75
N THR A 9 -18.08 -14.61 12.73
CA THR A 9 -18.90 -15.02 13.90
C THR A 9 -18.44 -14.26 15.13
N LEU A 10 -19.22 -13.26 15.57
CA LEU A 10 -18.86 -12.38 16.68
C LEU A 10 -20.08 -12.09 17.55
N ALA A 11 -19.95 -12.29 18.87
CA ALA A 11 -21.00 -11.90 19.82
C ALA A 11 -21.07 -10.38 19.97
N PRO A 12 -22.22 -9.82 20.41
CA PRO A 12 -22.33 -8.38 20.67
C PRO A 12 -21.24 -7.89 21.63
N ARG A 13 -20.58 -6.78 21.26
CA ARG A 13 -19.47 -6.16 22.02
C ARG A 13 -18.21 -7.01 22.19
N ALA A 14 -18.11 -8.16 21.53
CA ALA A 14 -16.88 -8.94 21.51
C ALA A 14 -15.88 -8.38 20.48
N SER A 15 -14.65 -8.91 20.52
CA SER A 15 -13.61 -8.62 19.52
C SER A 15 -12.95 -9.92 19.09
N VAL A 16 -12.52 -9.98 17.83
CA VAL A 16 -11.82 -11.13 17.26
C VAL A 16 -10.64 -10.63 16.43
N ALA A 17 -9.53 -11.38 16.46
CA ALA A 17 -8.39 -11.17 15.57
C ALA A 17 -8.45 -12.20 14.44
N LEU A 18 -8.28 -11.74 13.20
CA LEU A 18 -8.27 -12.58 12.01
C LEU A 18 -6.91 -12.43 11.31
N THR A 19 -6.18 -13.53 11.18
CA THR A 19 -4.96 -13.58 10.37
C THR A 19 -5.35 -13.85 8.93
N LEU A 20 -5.12 -12.88 8.04
CA LEU A 20 -5.48 -13.01 6.61
C LEU A 20 -4.47 -13.85 5.83
N LEU A 21 -3.18 -13.67 6.11
CA LEU A 21 -2.07 -14.39 5.53
C LEU A 21 -0.97 -14.55 6.58
N ASP A 22 -0.33 -15.71 6.62
CA ASP A 22 0.84 -15.93 7.49
C ASP A 22 2.06 -15.11 7.03
N THR A 23 2.13 -14.80 5.73
CA THR A 23 3.21 -14.01 5.14
C THR A 23 2.65 -13.16 4.00
N LEU A 24 2.93 -11.85 4.04
CA LEU A 24 2.54 -10.93 2.98
C LEU A 24 3.34 -11.22 1.69
N PRO A 25 2.73 -11.01 0.51
CA PRO A 25 3.47 -11.11 -0.74
C PRO A 25 4.56 -10.03 -0.81
N ALA A 26 5.57 -10.26 -1.65
CA ALA A 26 6.57 -9.24 -1.94
C ALA A 26 5.94 -8.09 -2.74
N PHE A 27 6.18 -6.85 -2.31
CA PHE A 27 5.77 -5.65 -3.02
C PHE A 27 6.97 -5.00 -3.71
N ALA A 28 6.74 -4.38 -4.86
CA ALA A 28 7.78 -3.62 -5.55
C ALA A 28 8.20 -2.41 -4.69
N ALA A 29 9.50 -2.10 -4.69
CA ALA A 29 10.01 -0.96 -3.94
C ALA A 29 9.41 0.36 -4.46
N GLY A 30 8.92 1.20 -3.55
CA GLY A 30 8.24 2.46 -3.87
C GLY A 30 6.81 2.32 -4.39
N SER A 31 6.27 1.10 -4.47
CA SER A 31 4.86 0.89 -4.79
C SER A 31 3.94 1.28 -3.63
N LEU A 32 2.69 1.63 -3.95
CA LEU A 32 1.61 1.74 -2.97
C LEU A 32 0.86 0.42 -2.93
N ALA A 33 0.78 -0.20 -1.76
CA ALA A 33 0.00 -1.41 -1.52
C ALA A 33 -1.08 -1.13 -0.48
N TRP A 34 -2.27 -1.66 -0.72
CA TRP A 34 -3.45 -1.43 0.12
C TRP A 34 -4.15 -2.76 0.40
N LEU A 35 -4.71 -2.86 1.60
CA LEU A 35 -5.67 -3.88 2.00
C LEU A 35 -7.03 -3.21 2.14
N GLU A 36 -7.99 -3.70 1.36
CA GLU A 36 -9.40 -3.31 1.47
C GLU A 36 -10.16 -4.42 2.18
N LEU A 37 -10.93 -4.06 3.19
CA LEU A 37 -11.75 -4.97 3.98
C LEU A 37 -13.20 -4.48 3.97
N ALA A 38 -14.10 -5.37 3.58
CA ALA A 38 -15.54 -5.14 3.62
C ALA A 38 -16.21 -6.21 4.47
N ILE A 39 -17.23 -5.81 5.23
CA ILE A 39 -18.17 -6.73 5.88
C ILE A 39 -19.44 -6.71 5.04
N VAL A 40 -19.72 -7.83 4.39
CA VAL A 40 -20.90 -7.99 3.54
C VAL A 40 -21.94 -8.89 4.20
N GLN A 41 -23.21 -8.59 3.95
CA GLN A 41 -24.33 -9.47 4.26
C GLN A 41 -24.66 -10.32 3.03
N PRO A 42 -24.32 -11.62 3.01
CA PRO A 42 -24.45 -12.43 1.79
C PRO A 42 -25.92 -12.70 1.43
N ALA A 43 -26.79 -12.83 2.43
CA ALA A 43 -28.22 -13.05 2.21
C ALA A 43 -28.99 -11.72 2.30
N ALA A 44 -30.06 -11.62 1.51
CA ALA A 44 -31.02 -10.53 1.62
C ALA A 44 -31.64 -10.46 3.02
N THR A 45 -31.99 -9.25 3.42
CA THR A 45 -32.83 -8.97 4.59
C THR A 45 -34.07 -8.21 4.15
N ALA A 46 -34.96 -7.87 5.10
CA ALA A 46 -36.16 -7.08 4.78
C ALA A 46 -35.86 -5.65 4.29
N TRP A 47 -34.61 -5.17 4.43
CA TRP A 47 -34.22 -3.79 4.17
C TRP A 47 -32.91 -3.65 3.37
N ALA A 48 -32.27 -4.78 3.02
CA ALA A 48 -31.04 -4.80 2.24
C ALA A 48 -31.05 -5.99 1.27
N GLU A 49 -30.55 -5.74 0.06
CA GLU A 49 -30.34 -6.77 -0.97
C GLU A 49 -29.20 -7.73 -0.57
N PRO A 50 -29.06 -8.89 -1.24
CA PRO A 50 -27.89 -9.75 -1.08
C PRO A 50 -26.58 -9.00 -1.36
N GLU A 51 -25.49 -9.46 -0.72
CA GLU A 51 -24.15 -8.88 -0.82
C GLU A 51 -24.05 -7.40 -0.38
N HIS A 52 -24.96 -6.95 0.50
CA HIS A 52 -24.95 -5.59 0.99
C HIS A 52 -23.73 -5.32 1.90
N GLU A 53 -22.91 -4.33 1.54
CA GLU A 53 -21.77 -3.89 2.34
C GLU A 53 -22.25 -3.08 3.56
N VAL A 54 -21.98 -3.61 4.76
CA VAL A 54 -22.37 -3.02 6.03
C VAL A 54 -21.26 -2.14 6.62
N ALA A 55 -20.01 -2.48 6.34
CA ALA A 55 -18.85 -1.72 6.81
C ALA A 55 -17.65 -1.91 5.89
N HIS A 56 -16.79 -0.90 5.85
CA HIS A 56 -15.58 -0.85 5.03
C HIS A 56 -14.40 -0.33 5.86
N GLN A 57 -13.21 -0.83 5.59
CA GLN A 57 -11.97 -0.20 6.03
C GLN A 57 -10.82 -0.44 5.04
N GLN A 58 -9.93 0.56 4.93
CA GLN A 58 -8.69 0.45 4.15
C GLN A 58 -7.45 0.60 5.03
N PHE A 59 -6.43 -0.19 4.74
CA PHE A 59 -5.14 -0.13 5.40
C PHE A 59 -4.01 -0.07 4.37
N MET A 60 -3.06 0.84 4.55
CA MET A 60 -1.84 0.86 3.74
C MET A 60 -0.91 -0.25 4.21
N LEU A 61 -0.42 -1.06 3.28
CA LEU A 61 0.50 -2.17 3.56
C LEU A 61 1.96 -1.69 3.45
N PRO A 62 2.88 -2.31 4.22
CA PRO A 62 4.29 -1.96 4.14
C PRO A 62 4.88 -2.38 2.79
N THR A 63 5.47 -1.42 2.08
CA THR A 63 6.24 -1.67 0.86
C THR A 63 7.70 -1.25 1.06
N PRO A 64 8.66 -1.92 0.40
CA PRO A 64 10.06 -1.51 0.50
C PRO A 64 10.26 -0.09 0.00
N MET A 65 11.18 0.65 0.61
CA MET A 65 11.56 1.98 0.13
C MET A 65 12.24 1.87 -1.25
N ALA A 66 11.84 2.69 -2.21
CA ALA A 66 12.58 2.80 -3.46
C ALA A 66 13.93 3.47 -3.21
N ILE A 67 15.00 2.80 -3.64
CA ILE A 67 16.32 3.43 -3.71
C ILE A 67 16.33 4.24 -5.02
N PRO A 68 16.59 5.57 -4.97
CA PRO A 68 16.74 6.35 -6.18
C PRO A 68 17.81 5.73 -7.08
N ALA A 69 17.53 5.65 -8.38
CA ALA A 69 18.56 5.27 -9.33
C ALA A 69 19.74 6.26 -9.19
N ALA A 70 20.97 5.73 -9.20
CA ALA A 70 22.15 6.56 -9.22
C ALA A 70 22.08 7.46 -10.46
N PHE A 71 22.06 8.77 -10.23
CA PHE A 71 22.19 9.76 -11.29
C PHE A 71 23.66 10.17 -11.39
N ASN A 72 24.11 10.55 -12.59
CA ASN A 72 25.42 11.16 -12.73
C ASN A 72 25.44 12.42 -11.84
N PRO A 73 26.36 12.53 -10.87
CA PRO A 73 26.46 13.74 -10.08
C PRO A 73 26.88 14.91 -10.98
N ALA A 74 26.43 16.11 -10.66
CA ALA A 74 26.96 17.32 -11.29
C ALA A 74 28.47 17.37 -11.06
N ALA A 75 29.24 17.62 -12.13
CA ALA A 75 30.67 17.79 -12.00
C ALA A 75 30.94 19.18 -11.41
N ILE A 76 31.74 19.23 -10.34
CA ILE A 76 32.17 20.47 -9.70
C ILE A 76 33.66 20.62 -9.97
N SER A 77 34.04 21.72 -10.61
CA SER A 77 35.42 22.07 -10.89
C SER A 77 35.78 23.38 -10.20
N GLU A 78 36.87 23.37 -9.43
CA GLU A 78 37.43 24.57 -8.81
C GLU A 78 38.27 25.36 -9.83
N LEU A 79 37.98 26.66 -9.95
CA LEU A 79 38.78 27.62 -10.72
C LEU A 79 39.32 28.69 -9.75
N PRO A 80 40.37 29.44 -10.14
CA PRO A 80 41.06 30.37 -9.22
C PRO A 80 40.13 31.37 -8.51
N ASP A 81 39.05 31.80 -9.17
CA ASP A 81 38.16 32.85 -8.67
C ASP A 81 36.72 32.38 -8.41
N HIS A 82 36.35 31.15 -8.80
CA HIS A 82 34.99 30.64 -8.66
C HIS A 82 34.89 29.12 -8.84
N TRP A 83 33.71 28.58 -8.56
CA TRP A 83 33.36 27.18 -8.80
C TRP A 83 32.48 27.06 -10.05
N LEU A 84 32.79 26.10 -10.91
CA LEU A 84 31.96 25.75 -12.05
C LEU A 84 31.20 24.45 -11.73
N VAL A 85 29.87 24.52 -11.76
CA VAL A 85 28.99 23.36 -11.55
C VAL A 85 28.32 23.01 -12.88
N CYS A 86 28.73 21.89 -13.49
CA CYS A 86 28.09 21.36 -14.70
C CYS A 86 26.97 20.41 -14.30
N ALA A 87 25.72 20.74 -14.63
CA ALA A 87 24.61 19.81 -14.47
C ALA A 87 24.86 18.55 -15.31
N ALA A 88 24.73 17.37 -14.70
CA ALA A 88 24.73 16.13 -15.46
C ALA A 88 23.41 16.00 -16.22
N GLY A 89 23.47 15.93 -17.56
CA GLY A 89 22.31 15.71 -18.42
C GLY A 89 21.89 16.90 -19.29
N SER A 90 22.71 17.93 -19.44
CA SER A 90 22.53 18.90 -20.54
C SER A 90 23.25 18.40 -21.79
N GLU A 91 22.53 17.61 -22.59
CA GLU A 91 22.74 17.49 -24.04
C GLU A 91 21.52 18.09 -24.76
#